data_AF-A0A354RDN3-F1
#
_entry.id   AF-A0A354RDN3-F1
#
_cell.length_a   1.000
_cell.length_b   1.000
_cell.length_c   1.000
_cell.angle_alpha   90.00
_cell.angle_beta   90.00
_cell.angle_gamma   90.00
#
_symmetry.space_group_name_H-M   'P 1'
#
loop_
_entity.id
_entity.type
_entity.pdbx_description
1 polymer ?
#
loop_
_entity_poly.entity_id
_entity_poly.type
_entity_poly.pdbx_seq_one_letter_code
_entity_poly.pdbx_strand_id
1 'polypeptide(L)'
;MNLKFTFLLVYTFVFSHGEKEDLPDLWNEFRGPNGSGIRMDAKIGVPSMQELLWKTPLPFGLSCPVLSEDKIFLTGFKEGLLLTIALDRMTGDIIWQRKAPEVEIEKFHASSSPATPTPFVEQNRLYVYFGSYGLLCYDHNGKELWKKPLSTPKSLYGTACSPIVYNEMLILVADDDANLPDSKVSRSKILAINKKDGSKIWQRHRPFHRSGWSTPAIFEKIGG
;
A
#
# COMPACT_ATOMS: atom_id res chain seq x y z
N MET A 1 -7.19 -31.42 62.10
CA MET A 1 -8.20 -30.58 61.40
C MET A 1 -7.44 -29.83 60.30
N ASN A 2 -7.43 -30.35 59.07
CA ASN A 2 -6.60 -29.82 57.98
C ASN A 2 -7.41 -28.81 57.15
N LEU A 3 -7.07 -27.53 57.24
CA LEU A 3 -7.60 -26.52 56.33
C LEU A 3 -6.85 -26.59 54.99
N LYS A 4 -7.58 -26.84 53.90
CA LYS A 4 -7.08 -26.63 52.53
C LYS A 4 -7.43 -25.20 52.11
N PHE A 5 -6.43 -24.42 51.74
CA PHE A 5 -6.63 -23.12 51.06
C PHE A 5 -6.60 -23.35 49.55
N THR A 6 -7.69 -23.00 48.88
CA THR A 6 -7.79 -22.98 47.42
C THR A 6 -7.52 -21.55 46.95
N PHE A 7 -6.43 -21.34 46.21
CA PHE A 7 -6.17 -20.07 45.53
C PHE A 7 -6.85 -20.08 44.16
N LEU A 8 -7.76 -19.14 43.94
CA LEU A 8 -8.40 -18.90 42.65
C LEU A 8 -7.56 -17.88 41.88
N LEU A 9 -6.94 -18.30 40.78
CA LEU A 9 -6.17 -17.41 39.91
C LEU A 9 -7.12 -16.81 38.86
N VAL A 10 -7.46 -15.54 39.00
CA VAL A 10 -8.28 -14.81 38.03
C VAL A 10 -7.36 -14.25 36.95
N TYR A 11 -7.42 -14.82 35.74
CA TYR A 11 -6.78 -14.23 34.56
C TYR A 11 -7.65 -13.07 34.07
N THR A 12 -7.28 -11.83 34.41
CA THR A 12 -7.78 -10.64 33.72
C THR A 12 -7.15 -10.57 32.33
N PHE A 13 -7.92 -10.93 31.30
CA PHE A 13 -7.60 -10.56 29.93
C PHE A 13 -7.73 -9.04 29.78
N VAL A 14 -6.60 -8.34 29.83
CA VAL A 14 -6.55 -6.95 29.36
C VAL A 14 -6.61 -7.01 27.84
N PHE A 15 -7.79 -6.74 27.28
CA PHE A 15 -7.91 -6.40 25.87
C PHE A 15 -7.20 -5.06 25.66
N SER A 16 -5.94 -5.12 25.25
CA SER A 16 -5.30 -3.98 24.60
C SER A 16 -6.12 -3.67 23.34
N HIS A 17 -7.00 -2.67 23.44
CA HIS A 17 -7.41 -1.94 22.25
C HIS A 17 -6.12 -1.34 21.73
N GLY A 18 -5.64 -1.83 20.58
CA GLY A 18 -4.48 -1.24 19.93
C GLY A 18 -4.80 0.23 19.71
N GLU A 19 -4.20 1.10 20.52
CA GLU A 19 -4.26 2.52 20.28
C GLU A 19 -3.70 2.73 18.88
N LYS A 20 -4.51 3.34 18.01
CA LYS A 20 -4.00 3.90 16.76
C LYS A 20 -3.00 4.95 17.21
N GLU A 21 -1.71 4.65 17.12
CA GLU A 21 -0.67 5.66 17.31
C GLU A 21 -0.90 6.74 16.23
N ASP A 22 -1.53 7.84 16.66
CA ASP A 22 -1.67 9.04 15.87
C ASP A 22 -0.27 9.62 15.68
N LEU A 23 0.39 9.16 14.61
CA LEU A 23 1.58 9.83 14.11
C LEU A 23 1.12 11.21 13.62
N PRO A 24 1.55 12.31 14.25
CA PRO A 24 1.01 13.65 14.00
C PRO A 24 1.23 14.15 12.56
N ASP A 25 1.97 13.39 11.75
CA ASP A 25 2.37 13.72 10.39
C ASP A 25 2.07 12.66 9.31
N LEU A 26 1.09 11.80 9.54
CA LEU A 26 0.81 10.69 8.65
C LEU A 26 0.19 11.14 7.30
N TRP A 27 0.86 10.84 6.18
CA TRP A 27 0.25 10.72 4.86
C TRP A 27 0.73 9.41 4.23
N ASN A 28 0.28 8.32 4.82
CA ASN A 28 0.87 7.00 4.67
C ASN A 28 0.42 6.22 3.43
N GLU A 29 -0.68 6.59 2.82
CA GLU A 29 -1.33 5.82 1.76
C GLU A 29 -1.95 6.71 0.69
N PHE A 30 -2.53 6.10 -0.34
CA PHE A 30 -3.30 6.84 -1.34
C PHE A 30 -4.42 7.65 -0.68
N ARG A 31 -4.42 8.97 -0.92
CA ARG A 31 -5.31 9.95 -0.27
C ARG A 31 -5.07 10.14 1.24
N GLY A 32 -3.89 9.78 1.74
CA GLY A 32 -3.52 10.07 3.13
C GLY A 32 -4.31 9.26 4.15
N PRO A 33 -4.40 9.73 5.42
CA PRO A 33 -4.94 8.93 6.52
C PRO A 33 -6.35 8.39 6.26
N ASN A 34 -6.49 7.07 6.40
CA ASN A 34 -7.72 6.31 6.18
C ASN A 34 -8.30 6.49 4.75
N GLY A 35 -7.46 6.82 3.76
CA GLY A 35 -7.86 7.06 2.37
C GLY A 35 -8.82 8.25 2.17
N SER A 36 -8.94 9.13 3.16
CA SER A 36 -9.98 10.16 3.19
C SER A 36 -9.74 11.31 2.22
N GLY A 37 -8.48 11.64 1.94
CA GLY A 37 -8.06 12.85 1.23
C GLY A 37 -8.13 14.11 2.09
N ILE A 38 -8.27 13.94 3.42
CA ILE A 38 -8.50 15.05 4.36
C ILE A 38 -7.37 15.08 5.38
N ARG A 39 -6.88 16.28 5.66
CA ARG A 39 -5.98 16.59 6.76
C ARG A 39 -6.61 17.73 7.57
N MET A 40 -7.24 17.39 8.70
CA MET A 40 -8.11 18.32 9.45
C MET A 40 -7.37 19.56 9.96
N ASP A 41 -6.13 19.38 10.43
CA ASP A 41 -5.32 20.46 11.01
C ASP A 41 -4.30 21.06 10.02
N ALA A 42 -4.46 20.80 8.72
CA ALA A 42 -3.57 21.34 7.70
C ALA A 42 -3.74 22.84 7.55
N LYS A 43 -2.73 23.60 7.98
CA LYS A 43 -2.59 25.03 7.69
C LYS A 43 -1.76 25.22 6.42
N ILE A 44 -2.28 24.73 5.29
CA ILE A 44 -1.61 24.88 3.99
C ILE A 44 -2.15 26.13 3.33
N GLY A 45 -1.31 27.15 3.15
CA GLY A 45 -1.61 28.32 2.32
C GLY A 45 -1.61 27.95 0.83
N VAL A 46 -1.88 28.91 -0.06
CA VAL A 46 -1.65 28.70 -1.49
C VAL A 46 -0.15 28.78 -1.74
N PRO A 47 0.54 27.65 -2.05
CA PRO A 47 1.98 27.68 -2.21
C PRO A 47 2.35 28.52 -3.43
N SER A 48 3.36 29.38 -3.28
CA SER A 48 3.96 30.12 -4.39
C SER A 48 5.29 29.49 -4.81
N MET A 49 5.73 29.75 -6.04
CA MET A 49 7.05 29.29 -6.51
C MET A 49 8.21 29.92 -5.72
N GLN A 50 7.96 31.06 -5.07
CA GLN A 50 8.92 31.75 -4.20
C GLN A 50 9.12 31.02 -2.86
N GLU A 51 8.16 30.19 -2.44
CA GLU A 51 8.20 29.38 -1.21
C GLU A 51 8.61 27.92 -1.49
N LEU A 52 9.08 27.63 -2.72
CA LEU A 52 9.55 26.30 -3.10
C LEU A 52 10.79 25.93 -2.28
N LEU A 53 10.66 24.94 -1.40
CA LEU A 53 11.77 24.44 -0.59
C LEU A 53 12.80 23.69 -1.44
N TRP A 54 12.34 22.81 -2.32
CA TRP A 54 13.19 22.01 -3.20
C TRP A 54 12.37 21.43 -4.35
N LYS A 55 13.06 20.96 -5.39
CA LYS A 55 12.47 20.21 -6.51
C LYS A 55 13.45 19.17 -7.01
N THR A 56 12.98 17.94 -7.15
CA THR A 56 13.79 16.80 -7.53
C THR A 56 13.28 16.20 -8.83
N PRO A 57 14.12 16.04 -9.87
CA PRO A 57 13.73 15.30 -11.07
C PRO A 57 13.54 13.82 -10.72
N LEU A 58 12.41 13.25 -11.12
CA LEU A 58 12.06 11.86 -10.85
C LEU A 58 11.79 11.07 -12.13
N PRO A 59 12.00 9.73 -12.13
CA PRO A 59 11.48 8.84 -13.16
C PRO A 59 9.97 9.01 -13.38
N PHE A 60 9.51 8.61 -14.56
CA PHE A 60 8.08 8.61 -14.89
C PHE A 60 7.30 7.71 -13.93
N GLY A 61 6.19 8.20 -13.38
CA GLY A 61 5.36 7.46 -12.43
C GLY A 61 4.11 8.27 -12.12
N LEU A 62 3.04 7.59 -11.68
CA LEU A 62 1.76 8.24 -11.38
C LEU A 62 1.26 7.96 -9.95
N SER A 63 2.10 7.36 -9.10
CA SER A 63 1.81 7.24 -7.68
C SER A 63 1.74 8.60 -7.00
N CYS A 64 0.92 8.71 -5.96
CA CYS A 64 1.02 9.81 -5.01
C CYS A 64 2.23 9.60 -4.08
N PRO A 65 2.86 10.67 -3.58
CA PRO A 65 3.87 10.54 -2.54
C PRO A 65 3.21 10.08 -1.22
N VAL A 66 3.91 9.23 -0.49
CA VAL A 66 3.57 8.91 0.90
C VAL A 66 4.71 9.28 1.84
N LEU A 67 4.37 9.65 3.07
CA LEU A 67 5.26 10.26 4.03
C LEU A 67 5.47 9.35 5.24
N SER A 68 6.73 9.17 5.61
CA SER A 68 7.14 8.80 6.97
C SER A 68 7.66 10.06 7.69
N GLU A 69 8.25 9.89 8.87
CA GLU A 69 8.82 11.00 9.64
C GLU A 69 9.84 11.79 8.82
N ASP A 70 10.83 11.12 8.23
CA ASP A 70 12.00 11.71 7.58
C ASP A 70 12.10 11.41 6.07
N LYS A 71 11.21 10.56 5.51
CA LYS A 71 11.27 10.15 4.10
C LYS A 71 9.96 10.30 3.36
N ILE A 72 10.09 10.54 2.05
CA ILE A 72 9.02 10.50 1.06
C ILE A 72 9.23 9.27 0.18
N PHE A 73 8.18 8.47 -0.04
CA PHE A 73 8.23 7.29 -0.90
C PHE A 73 7.32 7.44 -2.12
N LEU A 74 7.80 6.95 -3.26
CA LEU A 74 7.13 6.98 -4.56
C LEU A 74 7.43 5.70 -5.34
N THR A 75 6.61 5.42 -6.36
CA THR A 75 6.92 4.44 -7.38
C THR A 75 7.19 5.11 -8.73
N GLY A 76 8.11 4.53 -9.50
CA GLY A 76 8.49 5.04 -10.81
C GLY A 76 8.77 3.93 -11.80
N PHE A 77 8.98 4.33 -13.04
CA PHE A 77 9.24 3.49 -14.19
C PHE A 77 10.27 4.17 -15.08
N LYS A 78 11.34 3.44 -15.40
CA LYS A 78 12.42 3.93 -16.27
C LYS A 78 13.04 2.77 -17.02
N GLU A 79 13.21 2.91 -18.34
CA GLU A 79 13.93 1.93 -19.18
C GLU A 79 13.41 0.50 -19.02
N GLY A 80 12.09 0.31 -18.89
CA GLY A 80 11.49 -1.01 -18.69
C GLY A 80 11.50 -1.53 -17.25
N LEU A 81 12.09 -0.78 -16.32
CA LEU A 81 12.24 -1.20 -14.92
C LEU A 81 11.25 -0.46 -14.00
N LEU A 82 10.60 -1.22 -13.13
CA LEU A 82 9.78 -0.72 -12.05
C LEU A 82 10.65 -0.35 -10.84
N LEU A 83 10.41 0.83 -10.27
CA LEU A 83 11.25 1.43 -9.25
C LEU A 83 10.43 1.80 -8.00
N THR A 84 10.97 1.48 -6.83
CA THR A 84 10.59 2.11 -5.57
C THR A 84 11.64 3.14 -5.21
N ILE A 85 11.22 4.35 -4.86
CA ILE A 85 12.08 5.52 -4.69
C ILE A 85 11.84 6.08 -3.29
N ALA A 86 12.91 6.41 -2.57
CA ALA A 86 12.86 7.17 -1.34
C ALA A 86 13.64 8.47 -1.47
N LEU A 87 13.02 9.56 -1.00
CA LEU A 87 13.64 10.88 -0.91
C LEU A 87 13.75 11.27 0.56
N ASP A 88 14.77 12.06 0.87
CA ASP A 88 14.85 12.81 2.12
C ASP A 88 13.73 13.86 2.11
N ARG A 89 12.92 13.89 3.17
CA ARG A 89 11.76 14.80 3.25
C ARG A 89 12.19 16.27 3.34
N MET A 90 13.34 16.54 3.94
CA MET A 90 13.82 17.90 4.19
C MET A 90 14.56 18.48 2.99
N THR A 91 15.41 17.69 2.34
CA THR A 91 16.24 18.16 1.23
C THR A 91 15.67 17.85 -0.15
N GLY A 92 14.79 16.84 -0.25
CA GLY A 92 14.31 16.31 -1.52
C GLY A 92 15.29 15.37 -2.22
N ASP A 93 16.45 15.10 -1.64
CA ASP A 93 17.46 14.25 -2.27
C ASP A 93 16.99 12.80 -2.35
N ILE A 94 17.27 12.14 -3.47
CA ILE A 94 17.00 10.70 -3.61
C ILE A 94 18.00 9.94 -2.73
N ILE A 95 17.50 9.34 -1.64
CA ILE A 95 18.32 8.52 -0.72
C ILE A 95 18.59 7.16 -1.36
N TRP A 96 17.57 6.54 -1.96
CA TRP A 96 17.72 5.26 -2.62
C TRP A 96 16.67 5.02 -3.70
N GLN A 97 17.02 4.14 -4.64
CA GLN A 97 16.13 3.55 -5.62
C GLN A 97 16.30 2.03 -5.59
N ARG A 98 15.18 1.30 -5.62
CA ARG A 98 15.15 -0.16 -5.69
C ARG A 98 14.41 -0.59 -6.93
N LYS A 99 15.05 -1.46 -7.72
CA LYS A 99 14.43 -2.10 -8.87
C LYS A 99 13.59 -3.27 -8.36
N ALA A 100 12.34 -3.35 -8.81
CA ALA A 100 11.60 -4.61 -8.69
C ALA A 100 12.27 -5.68 -9.56
N PRO A 101 12.01 -6.99 -9.30
CA PRO A 101 12.44 -8.04 -10.21
C PRO A 101 11.97 -7.79 -11.64
N GLU A 102 12.84 -8.10 -12.61
CA GLU A 102 12.54 -7.93 -14.03
C GLU A 102 11.40 -8.88 -14.46
N VAL A 103 10.40 -8.30 -15.11
CA VAL A 103 9.19 -8.98 -15.58
C VAL A 103 8.72 -8.35 -16.88
N GLU A 104 7.91 -9.07 -17.64
CA GLU A 104 7.17 -8.48 -18.76
C GLU A 104 6.20 -7.42 -18.21
N ILE A 105 6.32 -6.19 -18.71
CA ILE A 105 5.45 -5.09 -18.30
C ILE A 105 4.05 -5.28 -18.88
N GLU A 106 3.05 -5.09 -18.03
CA GLU A 106 1.65 -5.20 -18.40
C GLU A 106 1.30 -4.22 -19.53
N LYS A 107 0.23 -4.52 -20.26
CA LYS A 107 -0.33 -3.54 -21.17
C LYS A 107 -0.92 -2.38 -20.36
N PHE A 108 -0.53 -1.15 -20.69
CA PHE A 108 -1.07 0.06 -20.09
C PHE A 108 -1.39 1.10 -21.17
N HIS A 109 -2.29 2.04 -20.85
CA HIS A 109 -2.65 3.14 -21.73
C HIS A 109 -1.67 4.31 -21.57
N ALA A 110 -1.50 5.16 -22.59
CA ALA A 110 -0.57 6.29 -22.56
C ALA A 110 -0.85 7.33 -21.44
N SER A 111 -2.08 7.36 -20.93
CA SER A 111 -2.48 8.19 -19.77
C SER A 111 -2.24 7.53 -18.41
N SER A 112 -1.59 6.37 -18.39
CA SER A 112 -1.32 5.55 -17.22
C SER A 112 0.18 5.25 -17.12
N SER A 113 0.60 4.60 -16.05
CA SER A 113 1.96 4.12 -15.83
C SER A 113 1.92 2.71 -15.23
N PRO A 114 2.87 1.83 -15.55
CA PRO A 114 2.99 0.54 -14.85
C PRO A 114 3.42 0.72 -13.38
N ALA A 115 3.79 1.94 -12.97
CA ALA A 115 4.08 2.37 -11.60
C ALA A 115 3.04 3.40 -11.10
N THR A 116 1.75 3.17 -11.38
CA THR A 116 0.64 4.01 -10.88
C THR A 116 0.25 3.72 -9.42
N PRO A 117 0.21 2.45 -8.94
CA PRO A 117 -0.20 2.18 -7.57
C PRO A 117 0.67 2.93 -6.54
N THR A 118 0.01 3.64 -5.63
CA THR A 118 0.66 4.37 -4.54
C THR A 118 1.09 3.39 -3.45
N PRO A 119 2.33 3.46 -2.92
CA PRO A 119 2.75 2.58 -1.84
C PRO A 119 2.02 2.90 -0.53
N PHE A 120 2.11 1.99 0.44
CA PHE A 120 1.67 2.23 1.82
C PHE A 120 2.89 2.23 2.73
N VAL A 121 3.00 3.21 3.64
CA VAL A 121 4.08 3.27 4.63
C VAL A 121 3.54 3.20 6.06
N GLU A 122 4.14 2.35 6.90
CA GLU A 122 4.00 2.39 8.36
C GLU A 122 5.38 2.57 8.98
N GLN A 123 5.45 2.74 10.30
CA GLN A 123 6.65 3.13 11.06
C GLN A 123 7.98 2.53 10.59
N ASN A 124 8.01 1.24 10.23
CA ASN A 124 9.23 0.55 9.84
C ASN A 124 9.14 -0.21 8.50
N ARG A 125 8.03 -0.05 7.77
CA ARG A 125 7.75 -0.87 6.58
C ARG A 125 7.08 -0.06 5.49
N LEU A 126 7.54 -0.30 4.27
CA LEU A 126 7.00 0.22 3.04
C LEU A 126 6.46 -0.95 2.21
N TYR A 127 5.18 -0.89 1.83
CA TYR A 127 4.53 -1.87 0.98
C TYR A 127 4.26 -1.29 -0.40
N VAL A 128 4.71 -1.98 -1.43
CA VAL A 128 4.63 -1.54 -2.82
C VAL A 128 3.91 -2.61 -3.63
N TYR A 129 3.03 -2.18 -4.53
CA TYR A 129 2.41 -3.05 -5.52
C TYR A 129 2.76 -2.58 -6.93
N PHE A 130 3.17 -3.52 -7.78
CA PHE A 130 3.26 -3.32 -9.21
C PHE A 130 2.41 -4.36 -9.92
N GLY A 131 1.48 -3.96 -10.78
CA GLY A 131 0.58 -4.89 -11.49
C GLY A 131 1.31 -5.99 -12.24
N SER A 132 2.44 -5.64 -12.85
CA SER A 132 3.27 -6.58 -13.64
C SER A 132 4.05 -7.60 -12.80
N TYR A 133 4.19 -7.38 -11.49
CA TYR A 133 5.02 -8.21 -10.62
C TYR A 133 4.25 -8.79 -9.42
N GLY A 134 3.62 -7.94 -8.63
CA GLY A 134 3.07 -8.28 -7.33
C GLY A 134 3.53 -7.33 -6.23
N LEU A 135 3.65 -7.86 -5.02
CA LEU A 135 3.93 -7.08 -3.81
C LEU A 135 5.39 -7.16 -3.39
N LEU A 136 5.91 -6.04 -2.89
CA LEU A 136 7.23 -5.89 -2.33
C LEU A 136 7.09 -5.22 -0.96
N CYS A 137 7.92 -5.64 0.01
CA CYS A 137 8.04 -4.97 1.29
C CYS A 137 9.50 -4.61 1.54
N TYR A 138 9.71 -3.34 1.90
CA TYR A 138 11.01 -2.80 2.27
C TYR A 138 10.97 -2.24 3.69
N ASP A 139 12.13 -2.14 4.33
CA ASP A 139 12.31 -1.15 5.39
C ASP A 139 12.55 0.26 4.79
N HIS A 140 12.62 1.28 5.63
CA HIS A 140 12.82 2.66 5.18
C HIS A 140 14.23 2.94 4.62
N ASN A 141 15.18 2.02 4.81
CA ASN A 141 16.52 2.05 4.22
C ASN A 141 16.58 1.32 2.86
N GLY A 142 15.44 0.82 2.39
CA GLY A 142 15.31 0.12 1.11
C GLY A 142 15.82 -1.32 1.16
N LYS A 143 15.97 -1.93 2.33
CA LYS A 143 16.24 -3.37 2.44
C LYS A 143 14.94 -4.13 2.17
N GLU A 144 14.97 -5.06 1.22
CA GLU A 144 13.84 -5.98 0.98
C GLU A 144 13.64 -6.87 2.22
N LEU A 145 12.43 -6.87 2.75
CA LEU A 145 12.02 -7.72 3.88
C LEU A 145 11.31 -8.98 3.39
N TRP A 146 10.44 -8.83 2.39
CA TRP A 146 9.80 -9.95 1.69
C TRP A 146 9.28 -9.49 0.33
N LYS A 147 8.99 -10.47 -0.53
CA LYS A 147 8.36 -10.25 -1.83
C LYS A 147 7.34 -11.34 -2.14
N LYS A 148 6.29 -10.97 -2.88
CA LYS A 148 5.19 -11.85 -3.24
C LYS A 148 4.80 -11.63 -4.71
N PRO A 149 5.35 -12.43 -5.63
CA PRO A 149 4.90 -12.43 -7.02
C PRO A 149 3.39 -12.74 -7.10
N LEU A 150 2.68 -11.98 -7.91
CA LEU A 150 1.26 -12.15 -8.21
C LEU A 150 1.06 -12.24 -9.71
N SER A 151 -0.02 -12.89 -10.13
CA SER A 151 -0.42 -12.92 -11.53
C SER A 151 -0.75 -11.52 -12.02
N THR A 152 -0.10 -11.07 -13.09
CA THR A 152 -0.41 -9.80 -13.76
C THR A 152 -1.86 -9.78 -14.25
N PRO A 153 -2.71 -8.85 -13.76
CA PRO A 153 -4.07 -8.72 -14.26
C PRO A 153 -4.07 -8.32 -15.74
N LYS A 154 -5.04 -8.81 -16.53
CA LYS A 154 -5.26 -8.27 -17.86
C LYS A 154 -6.10 -7.00 -17.74
N SER A 155 -5.58 -5.91 -18.27
CA SER A 155 -6.25 -4.62 -18.33
C SER A 155 -5.87 -3.92 -19.63
N LEU A 156 -6.80 -3.16 -20.20
CA LEU A 156 -6.50 -2.29 -21.34
C LEU A 156 -5.72 -1.03 -20.94
N TYR A 157 -5.83 -0.60 -19.67
CA TYR A 157 -5.27 0.66 -19.18
C TYR A 157 -4.18 0.50 -18.12
N GLY A 158 -3.79 -0.74 -17.80
CA GLY A 158 -2.85 -1.07 -16.74
C GLY A 158 -3.53 -1.15 -15.37
N THR A 159 -2.73 -1.22 -14.30
CA THR A 159 -3.20 -1.25 -12.91
C THR A 159 -3.00 0.07 -12.19
N ALA A 160 -3.89 0.39 -11.24
CA ALA A 160 -3.78 1.61 -10.42
C ALA A 160 -4.24 1.41 -8.96
N CYS A 161 -4.87 0.27 -8.64
CA CYS A 161 -5.30 -0.02 -7.27
C CYS A 161 -4.09 -0.06 -6.33
N SER A 162 -4.11 0.78 -5.31
CA SER A 162 -3.07 0.86 -4.29
C SER A 162 -3.37 -0.14 -3.17
N PRO A 163 -2.35 -0.73 -2.51
CA PRO A 163 -2.56 -1.52 -1.31
C PRO A 163 -2.93 -0.62 -0.12
N ILE A 164 -3.74 -1.15 0.79
CA ILE A 164 -4.02 -0.53 2.10
C ILE A 164 -3.64 -1.49 3.21
N VAL A 165 -3.42 -0.99 4.43
CA VAL A 165 -3.23 -1.84 5.61
C VAL A 165 -4.39 -1.69 6.57
N TYR A 166 -4.90 -2.81 7.07
CA TYR A 166 -5.85 -2.88 8.17
C TYR A 166 -5.44 -4.00 9.12
N ASN A 167 -5.10 -3.65 10.35
CA ASN A 167 -4.51 -4.55 11.35
C ASN A 167 -3.25 -5.25 10.80
N GLU A 168 -3.25 -6.58 10.75
CA GLU A 168 -2.16 -7.42 10.23
C GLU A 168 -2.26 -7.65 8.70
N MET A 169 -3.31 -7.12 8.06
CA MET A 169 -3.62 -7.39 6.65
C MET A 169 -3.18 -6.24 5.76
N LEU A 170 -2.33 -6.56 4.78
CA LEU A 170 -2.16 -5.78 3.57
C LEU A 170 -3.24 -6.22 2.56
N ILE A 171 -4.17 -5.32 2.24
CA ILE A 171 -5.33 -5.58 1.40
C ILE A 171 -5.12 -4.96 0.02
N LEU A 172 -5.38 -5.74 -1.03
CA LEU A 172 -5.23 -5.33 -2.41
C LEU A 172 -6.43 -5.78 -3.23
N VAL A 173 -6.97 -4.87 -4.05
CA VAL A 173 -7.92 -5.21 -5.11
C VAL A 173 -7.13 -5.43 -6.40
N ALA A 174 -7.21 -6.64 -6.94
CA ALA A 174 -6.62 -7.01 -8.23
C ALA A 174 -7.75 -7.41 -9.18
N ASP A 175 -8.30 -6.40 -9.85
CA ASP A 175 -9.34 -6.55 -10.85
C ASP A 175 -8.72 -6.90 -12.22
N ASP A 176 -9.37 -7.79 -12.98
CA ASP A 176 -8.83 -8.44 -14.17
C ASP A 176 -9.94 -8.58 -15.24
N ASP A 177 -9.68 -8.13 -16.47
CA ASP A 177 -10.59 -8.29 -17.60
C ASP A 177 -10.70 -9.73 -18.08
N ALA A 178 -9.71 -10.58 -17.82
CA ALA A 178 -9.75 -11.99 -18.19
C ALA A 178 -10.78 -12.77 -17.36
N ASN A 179 -11.38 -13.77 -18.00
CA ASN A 179 -12.26 -14.73 -17.33
C ASN A 179 -11.45 -15.81 -16.59
N LEU A 180 -12.07 -16.41 -15.57
CA LEU A 180 -11.62 -17.70 -15.07
C LEU A 180 -11.64 -18.74 -16.20
N PRO A 181 -10.73 -19.74 -16.19
CA PRO A 181 -10.77 -20.84 -17.15
C PRO A 181 -12.17 -21.47 -17.21
N ASP A 182 -12.64 -21.76 -18.42
CA ASP A 182 -13.95 -22.37 -18.68
C ASP A 182 -15.15 -21.64 -18.05
N SER A 183 -15.01 -20.33 -17.85
CA SER A 183 -16.01 -19.50 -17.18
C SER A 183 -16.29 -18.21 -17.94
N LYS A 184 -17.49 -17.65 -17.72
CA LYS A 184 -17.88 -16.33 -18.22
C LYS A 184 -17.61 -15.20 -17.22
N VAL A 185 -17.22 -15.55 -15.99
CA VAL A 185 -16.96 -14.58 -14.93
C VAL A 185 -15.47 -14.25 -14.81
N SER A 186 -15.18 -13.03 -14.35
CA SER A 186 -13.82 -12.49 -14.25
C SER A 186 -12.95 -13.20 -13.19
N ARG A 187 -11.62 -13.11 -13.35
CA ARG A 187 -10.60 -13.50 -12.36
C ARG A 187 -10.36 -12.46 -11.25
N SER A 188 -11.06 -11.33 -11.27
CA SER A 188 -10.98 -10.26 -10.28
C SER A 188 -11.10 -10.77 -8.86
N LYS A 189 -10.31 -10.19 -7.95
CA LYS A 189 -10.21 -10.64 -6.55
C LYS A 189 -9.77 -9.54 -5.62
N ILE A 190 -10.14 -9.70 -4.34
CA ILE A 190 -9.54 -9.02 -3.21
C ILE A 190 -8.59 -10.01 -2.54
N LEU A 191 -7.38 -9.58 -2.26
CA LEU A 191 -6.37 -10.32 -1.51
C LEU A 191 -6.18 -9.67 -0.16
N ALA A 192 -6.08 -10.47 0.89
CA ALA A 192 -5.48 -10.05 2.15
C ALA A 192 -4.23 -10.89 2.42
N ILE A 193 -3.12 -10.19 2.58
CA ILE A 193 -1.79 -10.73 2.79
C ILE A 193 -1.34 -10.33 4.18
N ASN A 194 -0.67 -11.22 4.90
CA ASN A 194 -0.05 -10.90 6.17
C ASN A 194 1.10 -9.91 5.91
N LYS A 195 0.99 -8.72 6.47
CA LYS A 195 1.93 -7.63 6.22
C LYS A 195 3.35 -7.94 6.74
N LYS A 196 3.50 -8.86 7.71
CA LYS A 196 4.79 -9.21 8.30
C LYS A 196 5.65 -10.07 7.39
N ASP A 197 5.05 -11.02 6.68
CA ASP A 197 5.76 -12.09 5.96
C ASP A 197 5.31 -12.33 4.51
N GLY A 198 4.26 -11.65 4.03
CA GLY A 198 3.76 -11.83 2.67
C GLY A 198 2.91 -13.09 2.46
N SER A 199 2.57 -13.84 3.51
CA SER A 199 1.69 -15.02 3.43
C SER A 199 0.24 -14.62 3.15
N LYS A 200 -0.50 -15.44 2.40
CA LYS A 200 -1.91 -15.15 2.10
C LYS A 200 -2.76 -15.49 3.33
N ILE A 201 -3.52 -14.51 3.83
CA ILE A 201 -4.50 -14.73 4.89
C ILE A 201 -5.81 -15.21 4.27
N TRP A 202 -6.36 -14.46 3.33
CA TRP A 202 -7.57 -14.85 2.61
C TRP A 202 -7.61 -14.24 1.20
N GLN A 203 -8.51 -14.74 0.38
CA GLN A 203 -8.85 -14.19 -0.93
C GLN A 203 -10.35 -14.24 -1.13
N ARG A 204 -10.92 -13.21 -1.74
CA ARG A 204 -12.33 -13.17 -2.14
C ARG A 204 -12.47 -12.84 -3.62
N HIS A 205 -13.17 -13.69 -4.36
CA HIS A 205 -13.44 -13.46 -5.78
C HIS A 205 -14.46 -12.33 -5.99
N ARG A 206 -14.29 -11.58 -7.08
CA ARG A 206 -15.19 -10.52 -7.56
C ARG A 206 -15.70 -10.88 -8.96
N PRO A 207 -16.47 -11.99 -9.12
CA PRO A 207 -16.75 -12.61 -10.42
C PRO A 207 -17.45 -11.69 -11.43
N PHE A 208 -18.22 -10.71 -10.94
CA PHE A 208 -18.96 -9.76 -11.77
C PHE A 208 -18.25 -8.42 -11.99
N HIS A 209 -17.01 -8.27 -11.49
CA HIS A 209 -16.21 -7.06 -11.67
C HIS A 209 -15.12 -7.30 -12.71
N ARG A 210 -15.01 -6.41 -13.69
CA ARG A 210 -13.93 -6.36 -14.68
C ARG A 210 -12.81 -5.45 -14.17
N SER A 211 -11.88 -5.05 -15.03
CA SER A 211 -10.85 -4.07 -14.66
C SER A 211 -11.46 -2.85 -13.97
N GLY A 212 -10.96 -2.58 -12.77
CA GLY A 212 -11.27 -1.41 -11.97
C GLY A 212 -9.99 -0.79 -11.45
N TRP A 213 -10.03 0.52 -11.19
CA TRP A 213 -8.90 1.32 -10.71
C TRP A 213 -9.23 1.96 -9.37
N SER A 214 -9.81 1.17 -8.48
CA SER A 214 -10.34 1.62 -7.19
C SER A 214 -9.55 1.00 -6.04
N THR A 215 -8.74 1.83 -5.38
CA THR A 215 -8.13 1.51 -4.09
C THR A 215 -9.24 1.25 -3.06
N PRO A 216 -9.22 0.12 -2.33
CA PRO A 216 -10.22 -0.16 -1.30
C PRO A 216 -10.12 0.86 -0.15
N ALA A 217 -11.21 1.01 0.60
CA ALA A 217 -11.22 1.75 1.86
C ALA A 217 -11.88 0.89 2.94
N ILE A 218 -11.44 1.07 4.18
CA ILE A 218 -12.07 0.43 5.33
C ILE A 218 -13.32 1.23 5.71
N PHE A 219 -14.45 0.55 5.79
CA PHE A 219 -15.70 1.12 6.26
C PHE A 219 -16.08 0.44 7.58
N GLU A 220 -16.11 1.23 8.65
CA GLU A 220 -16.62 0.79 9.95
C GLU A 220 -18.10 1.16 10.05
N LYS A 221 -18.95 0.14 10.17
CA LYS A 221 -20.38 0.37 10.39
C LYS A 221 -20.58 0.80 11.84
N ILE A 222 -21.00 2.04 12.04
CA ILE A 222 -21.41 2.52 13.37
C ILE A 222 -22.78 1.89 13.69
N GLY A 223 -22.81 1.01 14.69
CA GLY A 223 -24.02 0.35 15.20
C GLY A 223 -24.32 -1.02 14.57
N GLY A 224 -24.06 -2.08 15.34
CA GLY A 224 -24.37 -3.47 15.05
C GLY A 224 -23.92 -4.36 16.20
#